data_AF-A0A2K3YJ10-F1
#
_entry.id   AF-A0A2K3YJ10-F1
#
_cell.length_a   1.000
_cell.length_b   1.000
_cell.length_c   1.000
_cell.angle_alpha   90.00
_cell.angle_beta   90.00
_cell.angle_gamma   90.00
#
_symmetry.space_group_name_H-M   'P 1'
#
loop_
_entity.id
_entity.type
_entity.pdbx_description
1 polymer ?
#
loop_
_entity_poly.entity_id
_entity_poly.type
_entity_poly.pdbx_seq_one_letter_code
_entity_poly.pdbx_strand_id
1 'polypeptide(L)'
;TDTVAPDAPTVDPVKAGDTEVTGKGEPGSTIIVTFPDGTEGTTTVDKDGNWTVKVPDGTTIKPGDELDVTATDEAGNKSDVTKVKVPDTDKDTVAPDAPTVDPVKAGDTEVTGKGEPGSTIT
;
A
#
# COMPACT_ATOMS: atom_id res chain seq x y z
N THR A 1 11.68 -28.48 -22.50
CA THR A 1 10.69 -27.62 -21.84
C THR A 1 11.44 -26.69 -20.94
N ASP A 2 11.09 -25.41 -20.97
CA ASP A 2 11.62 -24.46 -19.99
C ASP A 2 10.97 -24.74 -18.63
N THR A 3 11.74 -24.59 -17.57
CA THR A 3 11.32 -24.80 -16.18
C THR A 3 11.76 -23.67 -15.26
N VAL A 4 12.35 -22.62 -15.81
CA VAL A 4 12.83 -21.48 -15.03
C VAL A 4 11.72 -20.44 -14.99
N ALA A 5 11.31 -20.06 -13.78
CA ALA A 5 10.34 -18.98 -13.62
C ALA A 5 10.98 -17.62 -13.93
N PRO A 6 10.18 -16.65 -14.43
CA PRO A 6 10.63 -15.27 -14.55
C PRO A 6 10.91 -14.67 -13.16
N ASP A 7 11.75 -13.65 -13.13
CA ASP A 7 11.95 -12.85 -11.91
C ASP A 7 10.62 -12.20 -11.47
N ALA A 8 10.47 -11.99 -10.16
CA ALA A 8 9.30 -11.29 -9.64
C ALA A 8 9.20 -9.87 -10.25
N PRO A 9 8.03 -9.47 -10.77
CA PRO A 9 7.88 -8.14 -11.37
C PRO A 9 8.03 -7.06 -10.30
N THR A 10 8.56 -5.91 -10.70
CA THR A 10 8.56 -4.71 -9.86
C THR A 10 7.33 -3.87 -10.17
N VAL A 11 6.82 -3.17 -9.15
CA VAL A 11 5.63 -2.33 -9.27
C VAL A 11 5.99 -0.92 -8.88
N ASP A 12 5.63 0.05 -9.71
CA ASP A 12 5.78 1.46 -9.40
C ASP A 12 4.85 1.87 -8.23
N PRO A 13 5.13 2.98 -7.53
CA PRO A 13 4.32 3.37 -6.36
C PRO A 13 2.83 3.54 -6.70
N VAL A 14 1.98 2.78 -6.02
CA VAL A 14 0.51 2.82 -6.16
C VAL A 14 -0.10 3.74 -5.10
N LYS A 15 -1.09 4.53 -5.50
CA LYS A 15 -1.86 5.45 -4.65
C LYS A 15 -3.34 5.09 -4.66
N ALA A 16 -4.03 5.49 -3.60
CA ALA A 16 -5.48 5.40 -3.56
C ALA A 16 -6.10 6.22 -4.71
N GLY A 17 -7.10 5.63 -5.38
CA GLY A 17 -7.77 6.22 -6.53
C GLY A 17 -7.03 6.06 -7.87
N ASP A 18 -5.86 5.43 -7.91
CA ASP A 18 -5.21 5.09 -9.18
C ASP A 18 -6.12 4.19 -10.02
N THR A 19 -6.10 4.41 -11.33
CA THR A 19 -6.90 3.65 -12.32
C THR A 19 -6.06 2.69 -13.14
N GLU A 20 -4.74 2.72 -12.96
CA GLU A 20 -3.78 1.82 -13.58
C GLU A 20 -2.67 1.49 -12.59
N VAL A 21 -2.11 0.29 -12.71
CA VAL A 21 -0.91 -0.16 -12.00
C VAL A 21 0.18 -0.39 -13.05
N THR A 22 1.38 0.09 -12.76
CA THR A 22 2.52 0.07 -13.69
C THR A 22 3.76 -0.52 -13.03
N GLY A 23 4.73 -0.92 -13.84
CA GLY A 23 6.01 -1.40 -13.33
C GLY A 23 6.89 -2.03 -14.39
N LYS A 24 7.86 -2.84 -13.93
CA LYS A 24 8.77 -3.60 -14.79
C LYS A 24 8.65 -5.11 -14.62
N GLY A 25 8.92 -5.85 -15.69
CA GLY A 25 8.96 -7.32 -15.69
C GLY A 25 9.80 -7.86 -16.84
N GLU A 26 9.82 -9.19 -16.98
CA GLU A 26 10.50 -9.85 -18.10
C GLU A 26 9.70 -9.65 -19.41
N PRO A 27 10.30 -9.11 -20.48
CA PRO A 27 9.62 -8.90 -21.76
C PRO A 27 8.91 -10.15 -22.30
N GLY A 28 7.66 -10.00 -22.75
CA GLY A 28 6.85 -11.10 -23.26
C GLY A 28 6.16 -11.95 -22.19
N SER A 29 6.54 -11.84 -20.91
CA SER A 29 5.79 -12.47 -19.82
C SER A 29 4.42 -11.81 -19.62
N THR A 30 3.48 -12.54 -19.06
CA THR A 30 2.15 -12.05 -18.68
C THR A 30 2.14 -11.65 -17.22
N ILE A 31 1.84 -10.38 -16.94
CA ILE A 31 1.61 -9.86 -15.59
C ILE A 31 0.17 -10.14 -15.19
N ILE A 32 0.00 -10.59 -13.95
CA ILE A 32 -1.29 -10.77 -13.27
C ILE A 32 -1.24 -9.93 -12.00
N VAL A 33 -2.14 -8.95 -11.90
CA VAL A 33 -2.37 -8.13 -10.70
C VAL A 33 -3.67 -8.59 -10.06
N THR A 34 -3.60 -9.11 -8.84
CA THR A 34 -4.76 -9.43 -8.01
C THR A 34 -5.05 -8.24 -7.09
N PHE A 35 -6.25 -7.68 -7.23
CA PHE A 35 -6.73 -6.54 -6.46
C PHE A 35 -7.33 -6.98 -5.11
N PRO A 36 -7.55 -6.05 -4.16
CA PRO A 36 -8.01 -6.38 -2.80
C PRO A 36 -9.37 -7.09 -2.74
N ASP A 37 -10.22 -6.89 -3.74
CA ASP A 37 -11.53 -7.56 -3.86
C ASP A 37 -11.43 -8.95 -4.52
N GLY A 38 -10.23 -9.39 -4.87
CA GLY A 38 -9.94 -10.64 -5.56
C GLY A 38 -10.12 -10.58 -7.07
N THR A 39 -10.49 -9.44 -7.65
CA THR A 39 -10.49 -9.27 -9.10
C THR A 39 -9.07 -9.27 -9.65
N GLU A 40 -8.92 -9.68 -10.90
CA GLU A 40 -7.62 -9.74 -11.56
C GLU A 40 -7.60 -8.85 -12.79
N GLY A 41 -6.48 -8.14 -12.97
CA GLY A 41 -6.12 -7.47 -14.21
C GLY A 41 -4.87 -8.10 -14.81
N THR A 42 -4.82 -8.19 -16.14
CA THR A 42 -3.70 -8.82 -16.84
C THR A 42 -3.16 -7.94 -17.97
N THR A 43 -1.88 -8.09 -18.27
CA THR A 43 -1.22 -7.45 -19.42
C THR A 43 0.03 -8.23 -19.80
N THR A 44 0.59 -7.95 -20.98
CA THR A 44 1.89 -8.51 -21.40
C THR A 44 2.97 -7.45 -21.23
N VAL A 45 4.13 -7.85 -20.71
CA VAL A 45 5.29 -6.97 -20.60
C VAL A 45 5.81 -6.63 -22.00
N ASP A 46 6.02 -5.35 -22.26
CA ASP A 46 6.57 -4.90 -23.54
C ASP A 46 8.06 -5.25 -23.72
N LYS A 47 8.60 -4.91 -24.88
CA LYS A 47 9.99 -5.23 -25.28
C LYS A 47 11.03 -4.49 -24.43
N ASP A 48 10.64 -3.38 -23.82
CA ASP A 48 11.46 -2.51 -22.98
C ASP A 48 11.26 -2.85 -21.48
N GLY A 49 10.53 -3.92 -21.19
CA GLY A 49 10.26 -4.43 -19.85
C GLY A 49 9.18 -3.67 -19.11
N ASN A 50 8.44 -2.72 -19.72
CA ASN A 50 7.33 -2.02 -19.07
C ASN A 50 6.03 -2.79 -19.16
N TRP A 51 5.16 -2.59 -18.19
CA TRP A 51 3.79 -3.08 -18.24
C TRP A 51 2.82 -2.08 -17.61
N THR A 52 1.55 -2.20 -17.99
CA THR A 52 0.45 -1.40 -17.46
C THR A 52 -0.81 -2.26 -17.40
N VAL A 53 -1.41 -2.37 -16.22
CA VAL A 53 -2.68 -3.04 -15.97
C VAL A 53 -3.71 -1.98 -15.57
N LYS A 54 -4.84 -1.93 -16.28
CA LYS A 54 -5.98 -1.11 -15.87
C LYS A 54 -6.68 -1.74 -14.66
N VAL A 55 -7.07 -0.91 -13.70
CA VAL A 55 -7.93 -1.34 -12.60
C VAL A 55 -9.30 -1.72 -13.18
N PRO A 56 -9.82 -2.93 -12.89
CA PRO A 56 -11.12 -3.37 -13.38
C PRO A 56 -12.27 -2.44 -12.97
N ASP A 57 -13.28 -2.34 -13.83
CA ASP A 57 -14.48 -1.57 -13.54
C ASP A 57 -15.16 -2.09 -12.26
N GLY A 58 -15.49 -1.19 -11.34
CA GLY A 58 -16.09 -1.53 -10.05
C GLY A 58 -15.08 -1.81 -8.93
N THR A 59 -13.79 -1.90 -9.25
CA THR A 59 -12.70 -1.99 -8.27
C THR A 59 -12.16 -0.59 -7.98
N THR A 60 -11.80 -0.33 -6.72
CA THR A 60 -11.18 0.94 -6.32
C THR A 60 -10.08 0.66 -5.32
N ILE A 61 -8.90 1.20 -5.62
CA ILE A 61 -7.73 1.15 -4.74
C ILE A 61 -7.91 2.19 -3.63
N LYS A 62 -7.87 1.76 -2.38
CA LYS A 62 -8.06 2.57 -1.17
C LYS A 62 -6.78 2.64 -0.33
N PRO A 63 -6.65 3.63 0.57
CA PRO A 63 -5.53 3.67 1.51
C PRO A 63 -5.44 2.38 2.32
N GLY A 64 -4.23 1.82 2.45
CA GLY A 64 -3.98 0.59 3.20
C GLY A 64 -4.31 -0.72 2.47
N ASP A 65 -4.90 -0.67 1.27
CA ASP A 65 -5.12 -1.84 0.43
C ASP A 65 -3.80 -2.54 0.06
N GLU A 66 -3.88 -3.84 -0.24
CA GLU A 66 -2.75 -4.66 -0.67
C GLU A 66 -3.05 -5.31 -2.02
N LEU A 67 -2.09 -5.23 -2.94
CA LEU A 67 -2.15 -5.85 -4.26
C LEU A 67 -1.06 -6.93 -4.36
N ASP A 68 -1.38 -8.02 -5.02
CA ASP A 68 -0.43 -9.09 -5.32
C ASP A 68 -0.14 -9.12 -6.82
N VAL A 69 1.14 -9.10 -7.20
CA VAL A 69 1.55 -9.06 -8.62
C VAL A 69 2.49 -10.22 -8.93
N THR A 70 2.24 -10.92 -10.02
CA THR A 70 3.07 -12.04 -10.51
C THR A 70 3.28 -11.97 -12.01
N ALA A 71 4.33 -12.62 -12.50
CA ALA A 71 4.60 -12.81 -13.92
C ALA A 71 4.53 -14.29 -14.29
N THR A 72 4.03 -14.60 -15.49
CA THR A 72 4.04 -15.94 -16.08
C THR A 72 4.73 -15.90 -17.44
N ASP A 73 5.73 -16.73 -17.67
CA ASP A 73 6.43 -16.81 -18.97
C ASP A 73 5.59 -17.56 -20.03
N GLU A 74 6.10 -17.63 -21.27
CA GLU A 74 5.42 -18.36 -22.36
C GLU A 74 5.35 -19.88 -22.14
N ALA A 75 6.21 -20.43 -21.28
CA ALA A 75 6.23 -21.85 -20.92
C ALA A 75 5.26 -22.19 -19.77
N GLY A 76 4.67 -21.19 -19.13
CA GLY A 76 3.73 -21.33 -18.03
C GLY A 76 4.38 -21.35 -16.63
N ASN A 77 5.67 -21.03 -16.50
CA ASN A 77 6.32 -20.90 -15.20
C ASN A 77 5.94 -19.56 -14.56
N LYS A 78 5.63 -19.57 -13.26
CA LYS A 78 5.15 -18.41 -12.51
C LYS A 78 6.21 -17.89 -11.55
N SER A 79 6.38 -16.57 -11.49
CA SER A 79 7.28 -15.89 -10.56
C SER A 79 6.82 -16.01 -9.11
N ASP A 80 7.71 -15.61 -8.18
CA ASP A 80 7.29 -15.23 -6.84
C ASP A 80 6.34 -14.02 -6.86
N VAL A 81 5.58 -13.82 -5.78
CA VAL A 81 4.63 -12.71 -5.61
C VAL A 81 5.34 -11.44 -5.15
N THR A 82 5.07 -10.34 -5.85
CA THR A 82 5.36 -8.98 -5.37
C THR A 82 4.12 -8.43 -4.67
N LYS A 83 4.24 -8.16 -3.36
CA LYS A 83 3.18 -7.54 -2.55
C LYS A 83 3.35 -6.02 -2.52
N VAL A 84 2.29 -5.30 -2.85
CA VAL A 84 2.27 -3.84 -2.86
C VAL A 84 1.27 -3.33 -1.85
N LYS A 85 1.76 -2.57 -0.86
CA LYS A 85 0.90 -1.90 0.11
C LYS A 85 0.66 -0.46 -0.32
N VAL A 86 -0.61 -0.08 -0.46
CA VAL A 86 -0.99 1.30 -0.76
C VAL A 86 -0.80 2.15 0.50
N PRO A 87 -0.08 3.28 0.44
CA PRO A 87 0.12 4.14 1.59
C PRO A 87 -1.19 4.55 2.27
N ASP A 88 -1.22 4.43 3.59
CA ASP A 88 -2.34 4.84 4.44
C ASP A 88 -2.14 6.31 4.84
N THR A 89 -2.59 7.24 3.99
CA THR A 89 -2.42 8.68 4.20
C THR A 89 -3.47 9.30 5.12
N ASP A 90 -4.48 8.53 5.54
CA ASP A 90 -5.57 9.00 6.40
C ASP A 90 -5.35 8.67 7.89
N LYS A 91 -4.28 7.93 8.22
CA LYS A 91 -3.87 7.75 9.62
C LYS A 91 -3.30 9.04 10.17
N ASP A 92 -4.01 9.63 11.13
CA ASP A 92 -3.42 10.58 12.06
C ASP A 92 -2.32 9.88 12.86
N THR A 93 -1.07 10.20 12.55
CA THR A 93 0.12 9.67 13.24
C THR A 93 0.66 10.65 14.28
N VAL A 94 0.00 11.78 14.51
CA VAL A 94 0.43 12.77 15.50
C VAL A 94 -0.06 12.32 16.87
N ALA A 95 0.87 11.98 17.76
CA ALA A 95 0.52 11.75 19.15
C ALA A 95 0.02 13.07 19.77
N PRO A 96 -1.03 13.07 20.61
CA PRO A 96 -1.46 14.28 21.29
C PRO A 96 -0.33 14.86 22.14
N ASP A 97 -0.29 16.19 22.26
CA ASP A 97 0.66 16.86 23.15
C ASP A 97 0.45 16.37 24.59
N ALA A 98 1.56 16.12 25.31
CA ALA A 98 1.49 15.71 26.71
C ALA A 98 0.81 16.81 27.56
N PRO A 99 -0.13 16.47 28.46
CA PRO A 99 -0.77 17.46 29.31
C PRO A 99 0.27 18.15 30.19
N THR A 100 0.26 19.48 30.22
CA THR A 100 1.13 20.26 31.11
C THR A 100 0.38 20.59 32.40
N VAL A 101 1.01 20.35 33.54
CA VAL A 101 0.50 20.78 34.85
C VAL A 101 1.11 22.13 35.18
N ASP A 102 0.28 23.09 35.61
CA ASP A 102 0.78 24.38 36.08
C ASP A 102 1.61 24.20 37.38
N PRO A 103 2.66 24.99 37.62
CA PRO A 103 3.49 24.87 38.81
C PRO A 103 2.68 25.16 40.08
N VAL A 104 2.53 24.14 40.92
CA VAL A 104 1.83 24.20 42.23
C VAL A 104 2.71 24.81 43.33
N LYS A 105 2.11 25.59 44.22
CA LYS A 105 2.75 26.18 45.41
C LYS A 105 2.24 25.52 46.69
N ALA A 106 3.05 25.58 47.76
CA ALA A 106 2.66 25.06 49.07
C ALA A 106 1.47 25.88 49.61
N GLY A 107 0.29 25.24 49.68
CA GLY A 107 -0.97 25.86 50.10
C GLY A 107 -2.11 25.77 49.07
N ASP A 108 -1.82 25.31 47.85
CA ASP A 108 -2.83 25.18 46.81
C ASP A 108 -3.78 24.00 47.10
N THR A 109 -5.10 24.22 46.96
CA THR A 109 -6.13 23.19 47.15
C THR A 109 -6.63 22.59 45.83
N GLU A 110 -6.16 23.09 44.68
CA GLU A 110 -6.49 22.59 43.34
C GLU A 110 -5.25 22.64 42.43
N VAL A 111 -5.22 21.71 41.47
CA VAL A 111 -4.20 21.60 40.43
C VAL A 111 -4.89 21.76 39.08
N THR A 112 -4.47 22.72 38.26
CA THR A 112 -4.97 22.90 36.89
C THR A 112 -3.91 22.51 35.87
N GLY A 113 -4.36 22.05 34.70
CA GLY A 113 -3.52 21.77 33.54
C GLY A 113 -4.30 21.98 32.25
N LYS A 114 -3.61 22.19 31.13
CA LYS A 114 -4.21 22.18 29.79
C LYS A 114 -3.87 20.87 29.10
N GLY A 115 -4.90 20.18 28.61
CA GLY A 115 -4.80 19.04 27.70
C GLY A 115 -5.74 19.24 26.51
N GLU A 116 -5.48 18.54 25.42
CA GLU A 116 -6.39 18.54 24.26
C GLU A 116 -7.75 17.92 24.62
N PRO A 117 -8.85 18.30 23.92
CA PRO A 117 -10.16 17.70 24.15
C PRO A 117 -10.11 16.18 23.94
N GLY A 118 -10.20 15.40 25.03
CA GLY A 118 -10.19 13.94 24.98
C GLY A 118 -9.07 13.26 25.77
N SER A 119 -8.06 14.00 26.25
CA SER A 119 -7.03 13.43 27.13
C SER A 119 -7.55 13.32 28.58
N THR A 120 -7.48 12.13 29.17
CA THR A 120 -7.75 11.92 30.60
C THR A 120 -6.53 12.28 31.44
N ILE A 121 -6.65 13.30 32.30
CA ILE A 121 -5.70 13.57 33.39
C ILE A 121 -6.05 12.56 34.51
N THR A 122 -5.12 11.67 34.88
CA THR A 122 -5.28 10.70 35.99
C THR A 122 -4.31 11.03 37.11
#